data_AF-A0A3G7TN20-F1
#
_entry.id   AF-A0A3G7TN20-F1
#
_cell.length_a   1.000
_cell.length_b   1.000
_cell.length_c   1.000
_cell.angle_alpha   90.00
_cell.angle_beta   90.00
_cell.angle_gamma   90.00
#
_symmetry.space_group_name_H-M   'P 1'
#
loop_
_entity.id
_entity.type
_entity.pdbx_description
1 polymer ?
#
loop_
_entity_poly.entity_id
_entity_poly.type
_entity_poly.pdbx_seq_one_letter_code
_entity_poly.pdbx_strand_id
1 'polypeptide(L)'
;MNAVEIESAISDLALQSFDAAEFPFTFLAAFGNKDTTLKRLRAGNNNASDVPGGVLLRSNIHIAACEPGTVGETLNVLRASPATTKAKAKFILATDGQTLGSVRKPLKHRNG
;
A
#
# COMPACT_ATOMS: atom_id res chain seq x y z
N MET A 1 5.58 26.94 -18.14
CA MET A 1 5.21 26.94 -16.72
C MET A 1 6.15 27.91 -16.02
N ASN A 2 5.63 29.02 -15.50
CA ASN A 2 6.40 30.04 -14.80
C ASN A 2 6.59 29.67 -13.32
N ALA A 3 7.59 30.23 -12.64
CA ALA A 3 7.91 29.90 -11.24
C ALA A 3 6.72 30.03 -10.27
N VAL A 4 5.85 31.03 -10.49
CA VAL A 4 4.62 31.26 -9.70
C VAL A 4 3.59 30.14 -9.88
N GLU A 5 3.47 29.57 -11.08
CA GLU A 5 2.56 28.46 -11.35
C GLU A 5 3.04 27.16 -10.68
N ILE A 6 4.37 27.02 -10.52
CA ILE A 6 4.98 25.89 -9.82
C ILE A 6 4.75 26.00 -8.31
N GLU A 7 4.95 27.18 -7.71
CA GLU A 7 4.69 27.40 -6.28
C GLU A 7 3.21 27.20 -5.89
N SER A 8 2.28 27.67 -6.72
CA SER A 8 0.85 27.44 -6.49
C SER A 8 0.52 25.95 -6.58
N ALA A 9 1.01 25.25 -7.60
CA ALA A 9 0.79 23.82 -7.75
C ALA A 9 1.38 23.01 -6.59
N ILE A 10 2.54 23.42 -6.04
CA ILE A 10 3.15 22.78 -4.86
C ILE A 10 2.31 23.05 -3.60
N SER A 11 1.79 24.26 -3.42
CA SER A 11 0.92 24.61 -2.28
C SER A 11 -0.40 23.85 -2.34
N ASP A 12 -1.00 23.74 -3.53
CA ASP A 12 -2.23 22.96 -3.75
C ASP A 12 -1.99 21.47 -3.54
N LEU A 13 -0.82 20.96 -3.93
CA LEU A 13 -0.42 19.57 -3.67
C LEU A 13 -0.18 19.31 -2.18
N ALA A 14 0.39 20.27 -1.44
CA ALA A 14 0.57 20.19 0.00
C ALA A 14 -0.77 20.20 0.77
N LEU A 15 -1.83 20.77 0.17
CA LEU A 15 -3.19 20.74 0.69
C LEU A 15 -3.94 19.44 0.38
N GLN A 16 -3.44 18.61 -0.56
CA GLN A 16 -4.04 17.30 -0.80
C GLN A 16 -3.83 16.42 0.42
N SER A 17 -4.91 16.22 1.16
CA SER A 17 -4.91 15.36 2.33
C SER A 17 -4.62 13.92 1.90
N PHE A 18 -3.67 13.29 2.58
CA PHE A 18 -3.42 11.87 2.42
C PHE A 18 -4.69 11.08 2.76
N ASP A 19 -5.30 10.44 1.76
CA ASP A 19 -6.41 9.52 1.97
C ASP A 19 -5.86 8.11 2.22
N ALA A 20 -5.79 7.74 3.51
CA ALA A 20 -5.32 6.43 3.94
C ALA A 20 -6.16 5.27 3.36
N ALA A 21 -7.46 5.47 3.18
CA ALA A 21 -8.35 4.44 2.67
C ALA A 21 -8.17 4.23 1.16
N GLU A 22 -7.93 5.31 0.42
CA GLU A 22 -7.76 5.26 -1.03
C GLU A 22 -6.33 4.98 -1.49
N PHE A 23 -5.33 5.34 -0.69
CA PHE A 23 -3.91 5.21 -1.05
C PHE A 23 -3.53 3.82 -1.59
N PRO A 24 -3.89 2.68 -0.96
CA PRO A 24 -3.51 1.36 -1.48
C PRO A 24 -4.04 1.11 -2.90
N PHE A 25 -5.23 1.60 -3.22
CA PHE A 25 -5.83 1.43 -4.55
C PHE A 25 -5.19 2.35 -5.58
N THR A 26 -4.95 3.62 -5.24
CA THR A 26 -4.24 4.57 -6.10
C THR A 26 -2.82 4.10 -6.39
N PHE A 27 -2.12 3.57 -5.38
CA PHE A 27 -0.82 2.94 -5.57
C PHE A 27 -0.91 1.76 -6.54
N LEU A 28 -1.82 0.82 -6.33
CA LEU A 28 -1.98 -0.32 -7.24
C LEU A 28 -2.35 0.11 -8.67
N ALA A 29 -3.17 1.14 -8.83
CA ALA A 29 -3.52 1.72 -10.13
C ALA A 29 -2.30 2.28 -10.86
N ALA A 30 -1.46 3.05 -10.15
CA ALA A 30 -0.21 3.60 -10.69
C ALA A 30 0.78 2.52 -11.16
N PHE A 31 0.70 1.31 -10.60
CA PHE A 31 1.47 0.14 -11.02
C PHE A 31 0.79 -0.71 -12.11
N GLY A 32 -0.31 -0.22 -12.69
CA GLY A 32 -0.98 -0.84 -13.84
C GLY A 32 -2.02 -1.92 -13.49
N ASN A 33 -2.50 -1.97 -12.24
CA ASN A 33 -3.63 -2.87 -11.91
C ASN A 33 -4.93 -2.34 -12.52
N LYS A 34 -5.68 -3.23 -13.18
CA LYS A 34 -6.96 -2.89 -13.83
C LYS A 34 -8.03 -2.49 -12.81
N ASP A 35 -8.91 -1.57 -13.19
CA ASP A 35 -10.02 -1.09 -12.35
C ASP A 35 -10.91 -2.21 -11.81
N THR A 36 -11.13 -3.27 -12.59
CA THR A 36 -11.94 -4.43 -12.15
C THR A 36 -11.31 -5.13 -10.95
N THR A 37 -9.97 -5.22 -10.89
CA THR A 37 -9.25 -5.76 -9.74
C THR A 37 -9.37 -4.83 -8.54
N LEU A 38 -9.18 -3.53 -8.75
CA LEU A 38 -9.25 -2.52 -7.69
C LEU A 38 -10.64 -2.47 -7.05
N LYS A 39 -11.70 -2.46 -7.87
CA LYS A 39 -13.10 -2.50 -7.40
C LYS A 39 -13.39 -3.74 -6.54
N ARG A 40 -12.87 -4.92 -6.93
CA ARG A 40 -13.05 -6.16 -6.16
C ARG A 40 -12.27 -6.18 -4.85
N LEU A 41 -11.10 -5.53 -4.81
CA LEU A 41 -10.35 -5.34 -3.57
C LEU A 41 -11.09 -4.36 -2.65
N ARG A 42 -11.62 -3.26 -3.19
CA ARG A 42 -12.35 -2.25 -2.42
C ARG A 42 -13.67 -2.78 -1.86
N ALA A 43 -14.37 -3.64 -2.61
CA ALA A 43 -15.58 -4.31 -2.15
C ALA A 43 -15.32 -5.42 -1.10
N GLY A 44 -14.07 -5.74 -0.78
CA GLY A 44 -13.71 -6.78 0.19
C GLY A 44 -13.74 -8.21 -0.36
N ASN A 45 -14.45 -8.49 -1.47
CA ASN A 45 -14.60 -9.85 -2.03
C ASN A 45 -13.27 -10.59 -2.30
N ASN A 46 -12.20 -9.87 -2.64
CA ASN A 46 -10.88 -10.44 -2.92
C ASN A 46 -9.78 -9.91 -1.98
N ASN A 47 -10.12 -9.03 -1.04
CA ASN A 47 -9.14 -8.50 -0.09
C ASN A 47 -9.09 -9.41 1.14
N ALA A 48 -8.11 -10.31 1.16
CA ALA A 48 -7.91 -11.25 2.26
C ALA A 48 -6.91 -10.74 3.32
N SER A 49 -6.73 -9.42 3.44
CA SER A 49 -5.88 -8.84 4.47
C SER A 49 -6.43 -9.13 5.86
N ASP A 50 -5.53 -9.49 6.78
CA ASP A 50 -5.78 -9.63 8.22
C ASP A 50 -5.26 -8.43 9.02
N VAL A 51 -4.80 -7.38 8.33
CA VAL A 51 -4.26 -6.16 8.94
C VAL A 51 -5.29 -5.03 8.77
N PRO A 52 -5.59 -4.24 9.83
CA PRO A 52 -6.48 -3.09 9.71
C PRO A 52 -6.01 -2.10 8.63
N GLY A 53 -6.94 -1.62 7.80
CA GLY A 53 -6.60 -0.75 6.66
C GLY A 53 -5.76 -1.43 5.57
N GLY A 54 -5.59 -2.75 5.65
CA GLY A 54 -4.74 -3.51 4.74
C GLY A 54 -5.44 -3.90 3.44
N VAL A 55 -4.70 -3.84 2.33
CA VAL A 55 -5.08 -4.33 1.02
C VAL A 55 -4.08 -5.38 0.55
N LEU A 56 -4.57 -6.60 0.35
CA LEU A 56 -3.75 -7.75 -0.03
C LEU A 56 -4.04 -8.19 -1.48
N LEU A 57 -3.05 -7.99 -2.34
CA LEU A 57 -3.05 -8.55 -3.70
C LEU A 57 -2.22 -9.84 -3.75
N ARG A 58 -2.91 -10.97 -3.90
CA ARG A 58 -2.31 -12.30 -3.92
C ARG A 58 -1.15 -12.42 -4.93
N SER A 59 -0.07 -13.07 -4.50
CA SER A 59 1.17 -13.29 -5.25
C SER A 59 1.91 -12.01 -5.66
N ASN A 60 1.52 -10.86 -5.10
CA ASN A 60 2.06 -9.57 -5.48
C ASN A 60 2.47 -8.73 -4.25
N ILE A 61 1.54 -8.08 -3.56
CA ILE A 61 1.85 -7.09 -2.51
C ILE A 61 0.80 -7.08 -1.39
N HIS A 62 1.25 -6.82 -0.16
CA HIS A 62 0.39 -6.49 0.98
C HIS A 62 0.69 -5.05 1.42
N ILE A 63 -0.30 -4.16 1.32
CA ILE A 63 -0.19 -2.73 1.59
C ILE A 63 -1.04 -2.40 2.83
N ALA A 64 -0.58 -1.54 3.72
CA ALA A 64 -1.43 -0.92 4.75
C ALA A 64 -1.08 0.55 4.93
N ALA A 65 -2.11 1.41 5.02
CA ALA A 65 -1.94 2.76 5.54
C ALA A 65 -2.04 2.72 7.07
N CYS A 66 -1.27 3.58 7.75
CA CYS A 66 -1.15 3.58 9.21
C CYS A 66 -1.09 5.00 9.77
N GLU A 67 -1.14 5.12 11.09
CA GLU A 67 -1.06 6.40 11.78
C GLU A 67 0.34 7.03 11.65
N PRO A 68 0.47 8.37 11.66
CA PRO A 68 1.75 9.09 11.65
C PRO A 68 2.76 8.51 12.64
N GLY A 69 3.96 8.18 12.13
CA GLY A 69 5.06 7.64 12.93
C GLY A 69 5.02 6.12 13.17
N THR A 70 4.00 5.41 12.69
CA THR A 70 3.83 3.96 12.94
C THR A 70 4.23 3.05 11.75
N VAL A 71 4.84 3.62 10.71
CA VAL A 71 5.25 2.90 9.48
C VAL A 71 6.11 1.67 9.78
N GLY A 72 7.09 1.80 10.68
CA GLY A 72 8.00 0.70 11.05
C GLY A 72 7.28 -0.45 11.77
N GLU A 73 6.36 -0.12 12.67
CA GLU A 73 5.52 -1.11 13.37
C GLU A 73 4.59 -1.82 12.38
N THR A 74 3.94 -1.07 11.50
CA THR A 74 3.04 -1.60 10.48
C THR A 74 3.77 -2.53 9.51
N LEU A 75 5.00 -2.21 9.12
CA LEU A 75 5.84 -3.13 8.34
C LEU A 75 6.12 -4.45 9.10
N ASN A 76 6.32 -4.40 10.42
CA ASN A 76 6.50 -5.61 11.22
C ASN A 76 5.22 -6.45 11.29
N VAL A 77 4.06 -5.80 11.47
CA VAL A 77 2.74 -6.46 11.43
C VAL A 77 2.51 -7.13 10.07
N LEU A 78 2.70 -6.40 8.97
CA LEU A 78 2.59 -6.94 7.61
C LEU A 78 3.55 -8.12 7.37
N ARG A 79 4.77 -8.03 7.90
CA ARG A 79 5.77 -9.10 7.76
C ARG A 79 5.34 -10.38 8.50
N ALA A 80 4.81 -10.23 9.71
CA ALA A 80 4.37 -11.31 10.59
C ALA A 80 3.00 -11.91 10.20
N SER A 81 2.17 -11.17 9.45
CA SER A 81 0.84 -11.60 9.03
C SER A 81 0.85 -12.98 8.33
N PRO A 82 0.02 -13.93 8.83
CA PRO A 82 -0.26 -15.18 8.14
C PRO A 82 -0.86 -14.96 6.74
N ALA A 83 -1.73 -13.96 6.56
CA ALA A 83 -2.31 -13.66 5.25
C ALA A 83 -1.24 -13.27 4.23
N THR A 84 -0.25 -12.43 4.60
CA THR A 84 0.90 -12.09 3.73
C THR A 84 1.59 -13.34 3.20
N THR A 85 1.84 -14.30 4.10
CA THR A 85 2.56 -15.53 3.77
C THR A 85 1.71 -16.48 2.92
N LYS A 86 0.44 -16.72 3.31
CA LYS A 86 -0.51 -17.58 2.56
C LYS A 86 -0.77 -17.05 1.15
N ALA A 87 -0.85 -15.74 1.01
CA ALA A 87 -1.03 -15.07 -0.27
C ALA A 87 0.25 -15.03 -1.12
N LYS A 88 1.41 -15.43 -0.60
CA LYS A 88 2.71 -15.37 -1.29
C LYS A 88 3.04 -13.95 -1.77
N ALA A 89 2.73 -12.93 -0.96
CA ALA A 89 3.05 -11.54 -1.29
C ALA A 89 4.58 -11.38 -1.44
N LYS A 90 4.99 -10.79 -2.56
CA LYS A 90 6.40 -10.53 -2.90
C LYS A 90 6.92 -9.26 -2.25
N PHE A 91 6.02 -8.30 -2.02
CA PHE A 91 6.32 -7.02 -1.40
C PHE A 91 5.39 -6.77 -0.22
N ILE A 92 5.89 -6.03 0.77
CA ILE A 92 5.07 -5.38 1.79
C ILE A 92 5.33 -3.88 1.75
N LEU A 93 4.30 -3.08 1.99
CA LEU A 93 4.38 -1.62 1.97
C LEU A 93 3.54 -1.04 3.10
N ALA A 94 4.11 -0.09 3.82
CA ALA A 94 3.39 0.73 4.79
C ALA A 94 3.65 2.22 4.54
N THR A 95 2.65 3.05 4.81
CA THR A 95 2.76 4.51 4.74
C THR A 95 1.85 5.16 5.77
N ASP A 96 2.27 6.31 6.29
CA ASP A 96 1.46 7.19 7.13
C ASP A 96 1.08 8.50 6.43
N GLY A 97 1.33 8.58 5.12
CA GLY A 97 1.08 9.77 4.30
C GLY A 97 2.21 10.79 4.30
N GLN A 98 3.18 10.66 5.20
CA GLN A 98 4.38 11.51 5.25
C GLN A 98 5.64 10.72 4.91
N THR A 99 5.69 9.46 5.32
CA THR A 99 6.80 8.54 5.16
C THR A 99 6.36 7.27 4.43
N LEU A 100 7.09 6.91 3.38
CA LEU A 100 6.87 5.67 2.62
C LEU A 100 7.94 4.62 2.97
N GLY A 101 7.53 3.46 3.47
CA GLY A 101 8.42 2.32 3.75
C GLY A 101 8.05 1.08 2.94
N SER A 102 9.00 0.49 2.21
CA SER A 102 8.77 -0.74 1.45
C SER A 102 9.88 -1.76 1.63
N VAL A 103 9.50 -3.05 1.65
CA VAL A 103 10.47 -4.15 1.75
C VAL A 103 10.10 -5.26 0.77
N ARG A 104 11.06 -5.65 -0.08
CA ARG A 104 10.95 -6.87 -0.88
C ARG A 104 11.10 -8.09 0.03
N LYS A 105 10.10 -8.98 0.09
CA LYS A 105 10.26 -10.22 0.85
C LYS A 105 11.29 -11.11 0.13
N PRO A 106 12.27 -11.69 0.86
CA PRO A 106 13.17 -12.67 0.27
C PRO A 106 12.33 -13.84 -0.27
N LEU A 107 12.68 -14.31 -1.47
CA LEU A 107 12.08 -15.51 -2.04
C LEU A 107 12.44 -16.65 -1.09
N LYS A 108 11.49 -17.11 -0.27
CA LYS A 108 11.68 -18.38 0.44
C LYS A 108 11.85 -19.45 -0.65
N HIS A 109 13.05 -19.98 -0.80
CA HIS A 109 13.27 -21.22 -1.55
C HIS A 109 12.29 -22.24 -0.97
N ARG A 110 11.38 -22.73 -1.81
CA ARG A 110 10.53 -23.86 -1.43
C ARG A 110 11.47 -25.06 -1.39
N ASN A 111 11.92 -25.45 -0.20
CA ASN A 111 12.34 -26.83 -0.01
C ASN A 111 11.07 -27.67 0.07
N GLY A 112 10.91 -28.55 -0.89
CA GLY A 112 9.81 -29.48 -1.09
C GLY A 112 10.05 -30.20 -2.39
#